data_AF-A0A960YC00-F1
#
_entry.id   AF-A0A960YC00-F1
#
_cell.length_a   1.000
_cell.length_b   1.000
_cell.length_c   1.000
_cell.angle_alpha   90.00
_cell.angle_beta   90.00
_cell.angle_gamma   90.00
#
_symmetry.space_group_name_H-M   'P 1'
#
loop_
_entity.id
_entity.type
_entity.pdbx_description
1 polymer ?
#
loop_
_entity_poly.entity_id
_entity_poly.type
_entity_poly.pdbx_seq_one_letter_code
_entity_poly.pdbx_strand_id
1 'polypeptide(L)' 'MSKGEETRQSILDEAIRVASVEGLDGLSIGDLASRQGLSKSGLFAHFGSKEALQIAV' A
#
# COMPACT_ATOMS: atom_id res chain seq x y z
N MET A 1 18.28 -3.03 -5.27
CA MET A 1 17.31 -2.03 -4.76
C MET A 1 17.53 -1.91 -3.26
N SER A 2 17.00 -0.87 -2.60
CA SER A 2 17.02 -0.84 -1.14
C SER A 2 15.88 -1.71 -0.59
N LYS A 3 16.03 -2.22 0.64
CA LYS A 3 14.94 -2.95 1.32
C LYS A 3 13.65 -2.12 1.38
N GLY A 4 13.77 -0.81 1.56
CA GLY A 4 12.62 0.09 1.57
C GLY A 4 11.90 0.16 0.22
N GLU A 5 12.66 0.15 -0.88
CA GLU A 5 12.10 0.16 -2.24
C GLU A 5 11.42 -1.17 -2.58
N GLU A 6 12.02 -2.30 -2.19
CA GLU A 6 11.41 -3.63 -2.38
C GLU A 6 10.09 -3.76 -1.61
N THR A 7 10.05 -3.31 -0.35
CA THR A 7 8.81 -3.27 0.44
C THR A 7 7.78 -2.35 -0.21
N ARG A 8 8.18 -1.16 -0.67
CA ARG A 8 7.30 -0.21 -1.34
C ARG A 8 6.68 -0.83 -2.61
N GLN A 9 7.48 -1.49 -3.43
CA GLN A 9 6.99 -2.16 -4.64
C GLN A 9 6.01 -3.28 -4.31
N SER A 10 6.31 -4.13 -3.31
CA SER A 10 5.38 -5.17 -2.86
C SER A 10 4.02 -4.59 -2.45
N ILE A 11 4.02 -3.47 -1.71
CA ILE A 11 2.78 -2.80 -1.29
C ILE A 11 1.98 -2.32 -2.51
N LEU A 12 2.64 -1.74 -3.52
CA LEU A 12 1.99 -1.30 -4.76
C LEU A 12 1.37 -2.47 -5.53
N ASP A 13 2.07 -3.59 -5.63
CA ASP A 13 1.56 -4.77 -6.33
C ASP A 13 0.29 -5.32 -5.68
N GLU A 14 0.21 -5.32 -4.34
CA GLU A 14 -1.03 -5.70 -3.63
C GLU A 14 -2.12 -4.63 -3.77
N ALA A 15 -1.76 -3.34 -3.72
CA ALA A 15 -2.72 -2.26 -3.89
C ALA A 15 -3.37 -2.28 -5.28
N ILE A 16 -2.61 -2.57 -6.35
CA ILE A 16 -3.16 -2.76 -7.70
C ILE A 16 -4.15 -3.94 -7.74
N ARG A 17 -3.83 -5.06 -7.06
CA ARG A 17 -4.74 -6.21 -6.97
C ARG A 17 -6.04 -5.86 -6.24
N VAL A 18 -5.97 -5.12 -5.14
CA VAL A 18 -7.18 -4.67 -4.43
C VAL A 18 -7.98 -3.68 -5.28
N ALA A 19 -7.33 -2.66 -5.83
CA ALA A 19 -7.99 -1.62 -6.62
C ALA A 19 -8.68 -2.16 -7.88
N SER A 20 -8.12 -3.20 -8.51
CA SER A 20 -8.71 -3.82 -9.70
C SER A 20 -10.02 -4.58 -9.42
N VAL A 21 -10.28 -4.97 -8.17
CA VAL A 21 -11.52 -5.67 -7.77
C VAL A 21 -12.48 -4.74 -7.02
N GLU A 22 -11.94 -3.92 -6.12
CA GLU A 22 -12.71 -3.12 -5.15
C GLU A 22 -12.77 -1.62 -5.54
N GLY A 23 -12.03 -1.20 -6.56
CA GLY A 23 -11.84 0.21 -6.91
C GLY A 23 -10.84 0.93 -6.00
N LEU A 24 -10.43 2.16 -6.38
CA LEU A 24 -9.48 2.96 -5.59
C LEU A 24 -10.01 3.33 -4.20
N ASP A 25 -11.33 3.48 -4.05
CA ASP A 25 -11.95 3.79 -2.77
C ASP A 25 -11.83 2.65 -1.76
N GLY A 26 -11.71 1.40 -2.24
CA GLY A 26 -11.42 0.21 -1.44
C GLY A 26 -10.00 0.18 -0.86
N LEU A 27 -9.10 1.04 -1.33
CA LEU A 27 -7.74 1.11 -0.78
C LEU A 27 -7.74 1.69 0.64
N SER A 28 -6.98 1.04 1.51
CA SER A 28 -6.85 1.37 2.92
C SER A 28 -5.43 1.06 3.39
N ILE A 29 -4.82 2.03 4.06
CA ILE A 29 -3.49 1.87 4.67
C ILE A 29 -3.47 0.73 5.69
N GLY A 30 -4.56 0.59 6.46
CA GLY A 30 -4.67 -0.45 7.50
C GLY A 30 -4.84 -1.86 6.91
N ASP A 31 -5.68 -1.99 5.89
CA ASP A 31 -5.96 -3.29 5.29
C ASP A 31 -4.78 -3.80 4.49
N LEU A 32 -4.12 -2.94 3.71
CA LEU A 32 -2.88 -3.30 3.02
C LEU A 32 -1.76 -3.64 4.00
N ALA A 33 -1.66 -2.93 5.12
CA ALA A 33 -0.64 -3.23 6.13
C ALA A 33 -0.87 -4.63 6.71
N SER A 34 -2.12 -4.96 7.03
CA SER A 34 -2.50 -6.27 7.53
C SER A 34 -2.21 -7.39 6.51
N ARG A 35 -2.54 -7.17 5.23
CA ARG A 35 -2.27 -8.13 4.14
C ARG A 35 -0.77 -8.34 3.89
N GLN A 36 0.04 -7.29 4.09
CA GLN A 36 1.50 -7.33 3.90
C GLN A 36 2.29 -7.71 5.16
N GLY A 37 1.61 -8.01 6.27
CA GLY A 37 2.27 -8.30 7.56
C GLY A 37 3.05 -7.10 8.12
N LEU A 38 2.68 -5.88 7.73
CA LEU A 38 3.26 -4.63 8.21
C LEU A 38 2.39 -4.02 9.30
N SER A 39 2.99 -3.22 10.17
CA SER A 39 2.20 -2.33 11.01
C SER A 39 1.58 -1.22 10.15
N LYS A 40 0.45 -0.65 10.60
CA LYS A 40 -0.16 0.51 9.96
C LYS A 40 0.82 1.68 9.82
N SER A 41 1.63 1.95 10.85
CA SER A 41 2.67 2.98 10.83
C SER A 41 3.81 2.67 9.87
N GLY A 42 4.17 1.39 9.70
CA GLY A 42 5.17 0.95 8.74
C GLY A 42 4.73 1.19 7.30
N LEU A 43 3.51 0.82 6.94
CA LEU A 43 2.98 1.13 5.61
C LEU A 43 2.80 2.64 5.40
N PHE A 44 2.32 3.35 6.43
CA PHE A 44 2.22 4.80 6.40
C PHE A 44 3.57 5.49 6.13
N ALA A 45 4.68 4.98 6.63
CA ALA A 45 6.01 5.55 6.37
C ALA A 45 6.42 5.52 4.88
N HIS A 46 5.83 4.64 4.06
CA HIS A 46 6.10 4.55 2.63
C HIS A 46 5.26 5.48 1.77
N PHE A 47 4.05 5.85 2.22
CA PHE A 47 3.07 6.58 1.41
C PHE A 47 2.55 7.88 2.04
N GLY A 48 2.55 8.00 3.37
CA GLY A 48 2.16 9.21 4.09
C GLY A 48 0.64 9.49 4.12
N SER A 49 -0.15 9.03 3.15
CA SER A 49 -1.61 9.09 3.20
C SER A 49 -2.29 8.08 2.29
N LYS A 50 -3.62 7.93 2.42
CA LYS A 50 -4.42 7.11 1.49
C LYS A 50 -4.38 7.71 0.08
N GLU A 51 -4.48 9.02 -0.04
CA GLU A 51 -4.47 9.73 -1.32
C GLU A 51 -3.11 9.58 -2.02
N ALA A 52 -2.02 9.69 -1.28
CA ALA A 52 -0.68 9.47 -1.83
C ALA A 52 -0.45 8.00 -2.25
N LEU A 53 -1.04 7.03 -1.54
CA LEU A 53 -1.09 5.65 -1.99
C LEU A 53 -1.90 5.52 -3.28
N GLN A 54 -3.10 6.09 -3.36
CA GLN A 54 -3.96 6.04 -4.54
C GLN A 54 -3.31 6.69 -5.77
N ILE A 55 -2.54 7.76 -5.61
CA ILE A 55 -1.78 8.40 -6.69
C ILE A 55 -0.63 7.51 -7.19
N ALA A 56 -0.08 6.66 -6.32
CA ALA A 56 1.05 5.80 -6.63
C ALA A 56 0.66 4.45 -7.27
N VAL A 57 -0.63 4.11 -7.24
CA VAL A 57 -1.25 2.89 -7.82
C VAL A 57 -1.72 3.20 -9.24
#